data_AF-A0A1Z4GI12-F1
#
_entry.id   AF-A0A1Z4GI12-F1
#
_cell.length_a   1.000
_cell.length_b   1.000
_cell.length_c   1.000
_cell.angle_alpha   90.00
_cell.angle_beta   90.00
_cell.angle_gamma   90.00
#
_symmetry.space_group_name_H-M   'P 1'
#
loop_
_entity.id
_entity.type
_entity.pdbx_description
1 polymer ?
#
loop_
_entity_poly.entity_id
_entity_poly.type
_entity_poly.pdbx_seq_one_letter_code
_entity_poly.pdbx_strand_id
1 'polypeptide(L)'
;MANQETPLIGEALIKEVCRRIRVARSYWDAHNNAACRGERERALALYNKLTKEEKEQIPQVLRVWLRYRSEKYFGTHRTPPKSKRKS
;
A
#
# COMPACT_ATOMS: atom_id res chain seq x y z
N MET A 1 11.18 0.96 -22.10
CA MET A 1 10.04 1.89 -22.06
C MET A 1 10.39 2.97 -21.05
N ALA A 2 10.56 4.20 -21.51
CA ALA A 2 10.95 5.34 -20.66
C ALA A 2 9.89 5.56 -19.57
N ASN A 3 10.20 5.16 -18.34
CA ASN A 3 9.30 5.35 -17.22
C ASN A 3 9.55 6.76 -16.70
N GLN A 4 8.85 7.73 -17.31
CA GLN A 4 8.93 9.13 -16.95
C GLN A 4 8.68 9.25 -15.44
N GLU A 5 9.72 9.62 -14.69
CA GLU A 5 9.68 9.92 -13.26
C GLU A 5 9.00 11.28 -13.03
N THR A 6 7.87 11.51 -13.68
CA THR A 6 7.10 12.71 -13.41
C THR A 6 6.59 12.60 -11.98
N PRO A 7 6.94 13.55 -11.09
CA PRO A 7 6.43 13.51 -9.73
C PRO A 7 4.91 13.56 -9.80
N LEU A 8 4.27 12.48 -9.37
CA LEU A 8 2.82 12.43 -9.24
C LEU A 8 2.42 13.46 -8.17
N ILE A 9 1.68 14.48 -8.59
CA ILE A 9 1.20 15.57 -7.74
C ILE A 9 -0.32 15.67 -7.79
N GLY A 10 -0.92 16.16 -6.70
CA GLY A 10 -2.36 16.41 -6.62
C GLY A 10 -3.20 15.17 -6.93
N GLU A 11 -4.19 15.35 -7.80
CA GLU A 11 -5.15 14.31 -8.18
C GLU A 11 -4.48 13.04 -8.76
N ALA A 12 -3.37 13.19 -9.48
CA ALA A 12 -2.64 12.04 -10.04
C ALA A 12 -2.04 11.17 -8.92
N LEU A 13 -1.55 11.79 -7.84
CA LEU A 13 -1.05 11.07 -6.68
C LEU A 13 -2.18 10.36 -5.93
N ILE A 14 -3.35 11.01 -5.78
CA ILE A 14 -4.53 10.41 -5.16
C ILE A 14 -4.99 9.18 -5.94
N LYS A 15 -5.07 9.27 -7.28
CA LYS A 15 -5.44 8.16 -8.16
C LYS A 15 -4.44 7.00 -8.06
N GLU A 16 -3.15 7.30 -8.04
CA GLU A 16 -2.13 6.26 -7.90
C GLU A 16 -2.18 5.58 -6.53
N VAL A 17 -2.38 6.34 -5.44
CA VAL A 17 -2.58 5.76 -4.10
C VAL A 17 -3.79 4.83 -4.10
N CYS A 18 -4.93 5.27 -4.64
CA CYS A 18 -6.13 4.44 -4.76
C CYS A 18 -5.87 3.16 -5.56
N ARG A 19 -5.15 3.26 -6.69
CA ARG A 19 -4.79 2.12 -7.53
C ARG A 19 -3.92 1.13 -6.76
N ARG A 20 -2.87 1.61 -6.09
CA ARG A 20 -1.95 0.77 -5.29
C ARG A 20 -2.66 0.05 -4.16
N ILE A 21 -3.58 0.70 -3.45
CA ILE A 21 -4.37 0.05 -2.40
C ILE A 21 -5.25 -1.05 -3.00
N ARG A 22 -5.87 -0.83 -4.17
CA ARG A 22 -6.67 -1.87 -4.85
C ARG A 22 -5.82 -3.06 -5.28
N VAL A 23 -4.61 -2.83 -5.80
CA VAL A 23 -3.69 -3.92 -6.16
C VAL A 23 -3.24 -4.69 -4.92
N ALA A 24 -2.92 -4.01 -3.83
CA ALA A 24 -2.59 -4.67 -2.57
C ALA A 24 -3.77 -5.54 -2.09
N ARG A 25 -5.01 -5.04 -2.19
CA ARG A 25 -6.23 -5.81 -1.88
C ARG A 25 -6.42 -7.00 -2.79
N SER A 26 -6.19 -6.90 -4.10
CA SER A 26 -6.31 -8.07 -4.98
C SER A 26 -5.30 -9.15 -4.62
N TYR A 27 -4.08 -8.78 -4.21
CA TYR A 27 -3.10 -9.75 -3.73
C TYR A 27 -3.50 -10.36 -2.38
N TRP A 28 -4.12 -9.57 -1.50
CA TRP A 28 -4.70 -10.08 -0.26
C TRP A 28 -5.79 -11.12 -0.54
N ASP A 29 -6.73 -10.81 -1.42
CA ASP A 29 -7.83 -11.71 -1.79
C ASP A 29 -7.30 -12.98 -2.48
N ALA A 30 -6.22 -12.86 -3.26
CA ALA A 30 -5.50 -13.97 -3.87
C ALA A 30 -4.55 -14.72 -2.90
N HIS A 31 -4.54 -14.37 -1.61
CA HIS A 31 -3.65 -14.94 -0.59
C HIS A 31 -2.14 -14.82 -0.89
N ASN A 32 -1.76 -13.95 -1.82
CA ASN A 32 -0.37 -13.64 -2.14
C ASN A 32 0.18 -12.56 -1.18
N ASN A 33 0.46 -13.00 0.05
CA ASN A 33 0.87 -12.12 1.14
C ASN A 33 2.20 -11.40 0.90
N ALA A 34 3.12 -12.00 0.16
CA ALA A 34 4.40 -11.38 -0.17
C ALA A 34 4.20 -10.16 -1.09
N ALA A 35 3.44 -10.32 -2.17
CA ALA A 35 3.12 -9.23 -3.09
C ALA A 35 2.22 -8.17 -2.43
N CYS A 36 1.25 -8.60 -1.62
CA CYS A 36 0.39 -7.70 -0.84
C CYS A 36 1.21 -6.78 0.08
N ARG A 37 2.23 -7.32 0.78
CA ARG A 37 3.10 -6.52 1.65
C ARG A 37 3.85 -5.45 0.85
N GLY A 38 4.46 -5.81 -0.27
CA GLY A 38 5.22 -4.88 -1.10
C GLY A 38 4.34 -3.76 -1.66
N GLU A 39 3.15 -4.07 -2.16
CA GLU A 39 2.23 -3.05 -2.66
C GLU A 39 1.63 -2.20 -1.53
N ARG A 40 1.38 -2.77 -0.35
CA ARG A 40 0.99 -2.01 0.85
C ARG A 40 2.05 -0.97 1.21
N GLU A 41 3.32 -1.36 1.28
CA GLU A 41 4.41 -0.44 1.63
C GLU A 41 4.52 0.71 0.62
N ARG A 42 4.42 0.41 -0.67
CA ARG A 42 4.37 1.43 -1.74
C ARG A 42 3.17 2.36 -1.60
N ALA A 43 1.98 1.79 -1.33
CA ALA A 43 0.77 2.58 -1.10
C ALA A 43 0.91 3.49 0.13
N LEU A 44 1.50 2.99 1.22
CA LEU A 44 1.73 3.76 2.44
C LEU A 44 2.72 4.90 2.21
N ALA A 45 3.81 4.64 1.48
CA ALA A 45 4.81 5.65 1.14
C ALA A 45 4.20 6.81 0.33
N LEU A 46 3.34 6.50 -0.65
CA LEU A 46 2.62 7.52 -1.42
C LEU A 46 1.54 8.22 -0.59
N TYR A 47 0.79 7.47 0.22
CA TYR A 47 -0.24 8.02 1.11
C TYR A 47 0.34 9.02 2.11
N ASN A 48 1.55 8.79 2.61
CA ASN A 48 2.21 9.70 3.55
C ASN A 48 2.61 11.03 2.92
N LYS A 49 2.76 11.09 1.59
CA LYS A 49 3.04 12.33 0.84
C LYS A 49 1.80 13.21 0.65
N LEU A 50 0.59 12.63 0.77
CA LEU A 50 -0.66 13.37 0.60
C LEU A 50 -0.95 14.31 1.78
N THR A 51 -1.53 15.48 1.47
CA THR A 51 -2.06 16.40 2.49
C THR A 51 -3.32 15.81 3.15
N LYS A 52 -3.83 16.49 4.18
CA LYS A 52 -5.06 16.05 4.86
C LYS A 52 -6.25 16.11 3.91
N GLU A 53 -6.41 17.19 3.15
CA GLU A 53 -7.52 17.33 2.19
C GLU A 53 -7.45 16.29 1.08
N GLU A 54 -6.26 15.99 0.56
CA GLU A 54 -6.08 14.97 -0.48
C GLU A 54 -6.40 13.56 0.05
N LYS A 55 -6.05 13.28 1.31
CA LYS A 55 -6.45 12.02 1.97
C LYS A 55 -7.95 11.91 2.13
N GLU A 56 -8.71 13.00 2.22
CA GLU A 56 -10.17 12.97 2.32
C GLU A 56 -10.85 12.57 1.02
N GLN A 57 -10.19 12.81 -0.12
CA GLN A 57 -10.67 12.35 -1.43
C GLN A 57 -10.52 10.84 -1.65
N ILE A 58 -9.69 10.15 -0.85
CA ILE A 58 -9.55 8.70 -0.94
C ILE A 58 -10.80 8.03 -0.34
N PRO A 59 -11.43 7.07 -1.05
CA PRO A 59 -12.57 6.32 -0.52
C PRO A 59 -12.30 5.75 0.87
N GLN A 60 -13.22 6.00 1.82
CA GLN A 60 -13.13 5.56 3.23
C GLN A 60 -12.70 4.09 3.36
N VAL A 61 -13.30 3.21 2.56
CA VAL A 61 -13.01 1.76 2.54
C VAL A 61 -11.53 1.48 2.29
N LEU A 62 -10.89 2.21 1.38
CA LEU A 62 -9.47 2.02 1.07
C LEU A 62 -8.58 2.55 2.20
N ARG A 63 -8.96 3.67 2.83
CA ARG A 63 -8.23 4.23 3.98
C ARG A 63 -8.26 3.31 5.19
N VAL A 64 -9.45 2.79 5.53
CA VAL A 64 -9.63 1.86 6.65
C VAL A 64 -8.86 0.56 6.39
N TRP A 65 -8.91 0.04 5.15
CA TRP A 65 -8.14 -1.15 4.81
C TRP A 65 -6.63 -0.91 4.96
N LEU A 66 -6.12 0.21 4.42
CA LEU A 66 -4.70 0.54 4.48
C LEU A 66 -4.22 0.75 5.92
N ARG A 67 -4.98 1.44 6.77
CA ARG A 67 -4.55 1.72 8.16
C ARG A 67 -4.79 0.57 9.13
N TYR A 68 -5.95 -0.06 9.09
CA TYR A 68 -6.36 -1.01 10.12
C TYR A 68 -6.14 -2.46 9.68
N ARG A 69 -6.72 -2.84 8.54
CA ARG A 69 -6.68 -4.23 8.08
C ARG A 69 -5.27 -4.64 7.71
N SER A 70 -4.57 -3.81 6.95
CA SER A 70 -3.20 -4.12 6.51
C SER A 70 -2.21 -4.16 7.70
N GLU A 71 -2.36 -3.27 8.68
CA GLU A 71 -1.50 -3.22 9.87
C GLU A 71 -1.65 -4.46 10.74
N LYS A 72 -2.88 -4.95 10.92
CA LYS A 72 -3.15 -6.19 11.68
C LYS A 72 -2.39 -7.40 11.11
N TYR A 73 -2.20 -7.47 9.79
CA TYR A 73 -1.61 -8.64 9.14
C TYR A 73 -0.14 -8.46 8.72
N PHE A 74 0.29 -7.22 8.47
CA PHE A 74 1.61 -6.89 7.94
C PHE A 74 2.41 -5.92 8.83
N GLY A 75 1.86 -5.48 9.96
CA GLY A 75 2.55 -4.61 10.91
C GLY A 75 3.79 -5.26 11.51
N THR A 76 4.69 -4.42 12.01
CA THR A 76 5.99 -4.80 12.60
C THR A 76 5.86 -5.69 13.84
N HIS A 77 4.68 -5.71 14.44
CA HIS A 77 4.36 -6.54 15.61
C HIS A 77 4.20 -8.03 15.29
N ARG A 78 4.22 -8.44 14.02
CA ARG A 78 4.23 -9.85 13.65
C ARG A 78 5.66 -10.36 13.54
N THR A 79 6.01 -11.30 14.40
CA THR A 79 7.27 -12.05 14.33
C THR A 79 7.43 -12.60 12.91
N PRO A 80 8.48 -12.21 12.17
CA PRO A 80 8.70 -12.74 10.84
C PRO A 80 8.81 -14.27 10.92
N PRO A 81 8.19 -15.02 10.00
CA PRO A 81 8.38 -16.46 9.96
C PRO A 81 9.89 -16.74 9.86
N LYS A 82 10.41 -17.54 10.80
CA LYS A 82 11.82 -17.90 10.94
C LYS A 82 12.43 -18.10 9.56
N SER A 83 13.22 -17.13 9.09
CA SER A 83 13.90 -17.28 7.80
C SER A 83 14.86 -18.44 7.96
N LYS A 84 14.58 -19.59 7.34
CA LYS A 84 15.60 -20.60 7.10
C LYS A 84 16.59 -19.96 6.12
N ARG A 85 17.57 -19.22 6.66
CA ARG A 85 18.84 -19.00 5.97
C ARG A 85 19.39 -20.41 5.72
N LYS A 86 19.36 -20.86 4.48
CA LYS A 86 20.22 -21.97 4.04
C LYS A 86 21.63 -21.39 3.98
N SER A 87 22.52 -21.90 4.84
CA SER A 87 23.97 -21.83 4.61
C SER A 87 24.33 -22.60 3.35
#